data_AF-A0A3B0V5P6-F1
#
_entry.id   AF-A0A3B0V5P6-F1
#
_cell.length_a   1.000
_cell.length_b   1.000
_cell.length_c   1.000
_cell.angle_alpha   90.00
_cell.angle_beta   90.00
_cell.angle_gamma   90.00
#
_symmetry.space_group_name_H-M   'P 1'
#
loop_
_entity.id
_entity.type
_entity.pdbx_description
1 polymer ?
#
loop_
_entity_poly.entity_id
_entity_poly.type
_entity_poly.pdbx_seq_one_letter_code
_entity_poly.pdbx_strand_id
1 'polypeptide(L)'
;QIYKNSWVTNHAVDANCVVGIAKSGRSRWKSENENNNILTTKGYHAKHNFGHGEEHLTNTFLTLNILAFLIHTVQDMTNRLYRQLRQELGRRDTFFNDMQALTRYILFESWDEL
;
A
#
# COMPACT_ATOMS: atom_id res chain seq x y z
N GLN A 1 16.96 25.93 8.45
CA GLN A 1 15.96 26.65 7.64
C GLN A 1 14.62 25.96 7.84
N ILE A 2 13.57 26.66 8.28
CA ILE A 2 12.25 26.05 8.50
C ILE A 2 11.57 25.89 7.13
N TYR A 3 11.14 24.67 6.81
CA TYR A 3 10.43 24.37 5.57
C TYR A 3 9.13 25.18 5.50
N LYS A 4 8.93 25.91 4.39
CA LYS A 4 7.70 26.66 4.11
C LYS A 4 6.94 25.97 2.98
N ASN A 5 5.65 25.71 3.21
CA ASN A 5 4.73 25.14 2.23
C ASN A 5 3.50 26.04 2.10
N SER A 6 2.97 26.17 0.88
CA SER A 6 1.76 26.91 0.56
C SER A 6 0.83 26.05 -0.29
N TRP A 7 -0.48 26.15 -0.05
CA TRP A 7 -1.51 25.41 -0.78
C TRP A 7 -2.57 26.36 -1.35
N VAL A 8 -3.22 25.93 -2.43
CA VAL A 8 -4.37 26.60 -3.02
C VAL A 8 -5.57 25.67 -2.89
N THR A 9 -6.71 26.20 -2.47
CA THR A 9 -7.95 25.45 -2.28
C THR A 9 -9.14 26.24 -2.81
N ASN A 10 -10.12 25.55 -3.36
CA ASN A 10 -11.42 26.12 -3.74
C ASN A 10 -12.45 26.07 -2.58
N HIS A 11 -12.10 25.46 -1.45
CA HIS A 11 -12.93 25.47 -0.26
C HIS A 11 -12.92 26.85 0.41
N ALA A 12 -14.07 27.30 0.89
CA ALA A 12 -14.14 28.49 1.75
C ALA A 12 -13.33 28.23 3.04
N VAL A 13 -12.45 29.15 3.39
CA VAL A 13 -11.56 29.03 4.55
C VAL A 13 -12.01 29.95 5.66
N ASP A 14 -12.28 29.37 6.83
CA ASP A 14 -12.57 30.06 8.08
C ASP A 14 -11.74 29.48 9.23
N ALA A 15 -11.86 30.08 10.42
CA ALA A 15 -11.12 29.66 11.61
C ALA A 15 -11.44 28.23 12.07
N ASN A 16 -12.61 27.69 11.71
CA ASN A 16 -13.03 26.35 12.11
C ASN A 16 -12.48 25.27 11.16
N CYS A 17 -12.36 25.56 9.86
CA CYS A 17 -11.95 24.58 8.85
C CYS A 17 -10.46 24.65 8.47
N VAL A 18 -9.78 25.78 8.74
CA VAL A 18 -8.38 26.01 8.31
C VAL A 18 -7.42 24.92 8.79
N VAL A 19 -7.59 24.41 10.01
CA VAL A 19 -6.74 23.35 10.57
C VAL A 19 -6.93 22.03 9.81
N GLY A 20 -8.17 21.69 9.49
CA GLY A 20 -8.51 20.49 8.71
C GLY A 20 -7.99 20.57 7.29
N ILE A 21 -8.21 21.70 6.62
CA ILE A 21 -7.71 21.95 5.26
C ILE A 21 -6.18 21.88 5.23
N ALA A 22 -5.49 22.51 6.19
CA ALA A 22 -4.04 22.44 6.27
C ALA A 22 -3.54 21.00 6.53
N LYS A 23 -4.26 20.19 7.31
CA LYS A 23 -3.95 18.77 7.52
C LYS A 23 -4.07 17.98 6.21
N SER A 24 -5.13 18.22 5.42
CA SER A 24 -5.30 17.61 4.10
C SER A 24 -4.25 18.08 3.08
N GLY A 25 -3.83 19.35 3.12
CA GLY A 25 -2.72 19.84 2.31
C GLY A 25 -1.41 19.10 2.62
N ARG A 26 -1.14 18.83 3.90
CA ARG A 26 0.03 18.04 4.33
C ARG A 26 -0.05 16.57 3.94
N SER A 27 -1.25 15.98 3.82
CA SER A 27 -1.36 14.58 3.40
C SER A 27 -0.95 14.36 1.94
N ARG A 28 -0.94 15.39 1.09
CA ARG A 28 -0.42 15.28 -0.28
C ARG A 28 1.05 14.85 -0.29
N TRP A 29 1.90 15.52 0.49
CA TRP A 29 3.31 15.16 0.62
C TRP A 29 3.46 13.73 1.15
N LYS A 30 2.61 13.34 2.10
CA LYS A 30 2.58 11.99 2.64
C LYS A 30 2.27 10.95 1.55
N SER A 31 1.26 11.16 0.72
CA SER A 31 0.94 10.26 -0.40
C SER A 31 2.08 10.18 -1.43
N GLU A 32 2.69 11.30 -1.80
CA GLU A 32 3.80 11.31 -2.75
C GLU A 32 5.03 10.56 -2.19
N ASN A 33 5.37 10.78 -0.92
CA ASN A 33 6.61 10.29 -0.33
C ASN A 33 6.49 8.90 0.32
N GLU A 34 5.33 8.55 0.88
CA GLU A 34 5.10 7.25 1.53
C GLU A 34 4.38 6.25 0.62
N ASN A 35 3.65 6.67 -0.42
CA ASN A 35 3.05 5.73 -1.36
C ASN A 35 3.85 5.68 -2.67
N ASN A 36 3.89 6.78 -3.42
CA ASN A 36 4.45 6.76 -4.77
C ASN A 36 5.96 6.49 -4.77
N ASN A 37 6.70 7.06 -3.82
CA ASN A 37 8.13 6.79 -3.70
C ASN A 37 8.41 5.33 -3.31
N ILE A 38 7.60 4.73 -2.43
CA ILE A 38 7.73 3.32 -2.05
C ILE A 38 7.48 2.41 -3.27
N LEU A 39 6.40 2.65 -4.01
CA LEU A 39 6.06 1.89 -5.22
C LEU A 39 7.12 1.99 -6.32
N THR A 40 7.92 3.05 -6.32
CA THR A 40 8.93 3.28 -7.37
C THR A 40 10.35 2.90 -6.96
N THR A 41 10.68 2.95 -5.66
CA THR A 41 12.08 2.77 -5.18
C THR A 41 12.29 1.60 -4.23
N LYS A 42 11.23 1.04 -3.61
CA LYS A 42 11.34 0.01 -2.57
C LYS A 42 10.96 -1.39 -3.05
N GLY A 43 11.38 -1.76 -4.26
CA GLY A 43 11.25 -3.13 -4.78
C GLY A 43 9.98 -3.43 -5.57
N TYR A 44 9.01 -2.51 -5.63
CA TYR A 44 7.83 -2.64 -6.49
C TYR A 44 8.10 -2.25 -7.94
N HIS A 45 9.24 -1.59 -8.20
CA HIS A 45 9.75 -1.25 -9.53
C HIS A 45 8.71 -0.68 -10.50
N ALA A 46 7.73 0.10 -10.02
CA ALA A 46 6.61 0.57 -10.84
C ALA A 46 7.04 1.49 -12.01
N LYS A 47 8.28 2.00 -11.99
CA LYS A 47 8.91 2.77 -13.08
C LYS A 47 9.76 1.92 -14.03
N HIS A 48 10.02 0.66 -13.69
CA HIS A 48 10.82 -0.21 -14.53
C HIS A 48 9.94 -0.79 -15.63
N ASN A 49 10.27 -0.44 -16.87
CA ASN A 49 9.85 -1.24 -18.01
C ASN A 49 10.81 -2.44 -18.05
N PHE A 50 10.31 -3.64 -17.75
CA PHE A 50 11.09 -4.89 -17.63
C PHE A 50 11.64 -5.37 -18.99
N GLY A 51 12.39 -4.51 -19.68
CA GLY A 51 13.26 -4.78 -20.84
C GLY A 51 12.84 -5.93 -21.77
N HIS A 52 12.23 -5.57 -22.90
CA HIS A 52 12.15 -6.35 -24.14
C HIS A 52 11.18 -7.54 -24.21
N GLY A 53 9.88 -7.20 -24.28
CA GLY A 53 8.81 -8.09 -24.75
C GLY A 53 7.69 -8.18 -23.71
N GLU A 54 6.45 -8.10 -24.16
CA GLU A 54 5.20 -7.96 -23.36
C GLU A 54 4.80 -6.49 -23.12
N GLU A 55 4.08 -5.93 -24.09
CA GLU A 55 3.22 -4.77 -23.83
C GLU A 55 2.39 -5.06 -22.58
N HIS A 56 2.30 -4.08 -21.67
CA HIS A 56 1.55 -4.14 -20.41
C HIS A 56 2.13 -4.97 -19.26
N LEU A 57 3.30 -5.64 -19.36
CA LEU A 57 3.84 -6.45 -18.24
C LEU A 57 4.00 -5.67 -16.93
N THR A 58 4.58 -4.47 -16.99
CA THR A 58 4.69 -3.58 -15.82
C THR A 58 3.32 -3.18 -15.28
N ASN A 59 2.33 -2.98 -16.16
CA ASN A 59 0.95 -2.64 -15.77
C ASN A 59 0.24 -3.83 -15.10
N THR A 60 0.46 -5.04 -15.59
CA THR A 60 -0.07 -6.28 -15.00
C THR A 60 0.50 -6.49 -13.60
N PHE A 61 1.82 -6.40 -13.42
CA PHE A 61 2.43 -6.52 -12.10
C PHE A 61 1.98 -5.42 -11.14
N LEU A 62 1.84 -4.17 -11.62
CA LEU A 62 1.30 -3.09 -10.81
C LEU A 62 -0.14 -3.37 -10.39
N THR A 63 -0.98 -3.85 -11.32
CA THR A 63 -2.38 -4.20 -11.06
C THR A 63 -2.48 -5.32 -10.03
N LEU A 64 -1.68 -6.39 -10.16
CA LEU A 64 -1.64 -7.48 -9.19
C LEU A 64 -1.19 -7.00 -7.80
N ASN A 65 -0.20 -6.11 -7.73
CA ASN A 65 0.22 -5.51 -6.46
C ASN A 65 -0.90 -4.70 -5.81
N ILE A 66 -1.58 -3.83 -6.57
CA ILE A 66 -2.71 -3.05 -6.07
C ILE A 66 -3.84 -3.98 -5.60
N LEU A 67 -4.16 -5.00 -6.40
CA LEU A 67 -5.18 -5.99 -6.05
C LEU A 67 -4.85 -6.73 -4.75
N ALA A 68 -3.59 -7.16 -4.56
CA ALA A 68 -3.16 -7.79 -3.31
C ALA A 68 -3.37 -6.86 -2.10
N PHE A 69 -2.99 -5.59 -2.20
CA PHE A 69 -3.25 -4.61 -1.12
C PHE A 69 -4.74 -4.40 -0.85
N LEU A 70 -5.57 -4.36 -1.88
CA LEU A 70 -7.02 -4.26 -1.74
C LEU A 70 -7.59 -5.50 -1.04
N ILE A 71 -7.16 -6.71 -1.45
CA ILE A 71 -7.58 -7.96 -0.79
C ILE A 71 -7.20 -7.94 0.69
N HIS A 72 -5.97 -7.57 1.04
CA HIS A 72 -5.56 -7.45 2.45
C HIS A 72 -6.40 -6.43 3.22
N THR A 73 -6.82 -5.33 2.58
CA THR A 73 -7.69 -4.32 3.20
C THR A 73 -9.10 -4.87 3.42
N VAL A 74 -9.67 -5.55 2.41
CA VAL A 74 -10.97 -6.20 2.53
C VAL A 74 -10.95 -7.26 3.62
N GLN A 75 -9.92 -8.11 3.67
CA GLN A 75 -9.74 -9.13 4.70
C GLN A 75 -9.64 -8.50 6.10
N ASP A 76 -8.92 -7.39 6.26
CA ASP A 76 -8.87 -6.66 7.53
C ASP A 76 -10.26 -6.14 7.94
N MET A 77 -11.09 -5.73 6.99
CA MET A 77 -12.46 -5.26 7.28
C MET A 77 -13.44 -6.41 7.58
N THR A 78 -13.38 -7.51 6.84
CA THR A 78 -14.43 -8.55 6.87
C THR A 78 -14.05 -9.79 7.65
N ASN A 79 -12.77 -10.13 7.75
CA ASN A 79 -12.31 -11.40 8.30
C ASN A 79 -11.74 -11.23 9.73
N ARG A 80 -12.46 -11.81 10.71
CA ARG A 80 -12.06 -11.74 12.11
C ARG A 80 -10.76 -12.48 12.39
N LEU A 81 -10.56 -13.67 11.81
CA LEU A 81 -9.35 -14.47 12.01
C LEU A 81 -8.13 -13.74 11.43
N TYR A 82 -8.28 -13.17 10.24
CA TYR A 82 -7.23 -12.36 9.63
C TYR A 82 -6.83 -11.19 10.54
N ARG A 83 -7.80 -10.43 11.08
CA ARG A 83 -7.50 -9.34 12.03
C ARG A 83 -6.77 -9.82 13.28
N GLN A 84 -7.21 -10.93 13.88
CA GLN A 84 -6.58 -11.49 15.07
C GLN A 84 -5.12 -11.88 14.78
N LEU A 85 -4.89 -12.62 13.69
CA LEU A 85 -3.55 -13.00 13.25
C LEU A 85 -2.66 -11.77 13.04
N ARG A 86 -3.18 -10.72 12.39
CA ARG A 86 -2.46 -9.46 12.15
C ARG A 86 -2.12 -8.71 13.43
N GLN A 87 -2.93 -8.83 14.48
CA GLN A 87 -2.67 -8.25 15.79
C GLN A 87 -1.61 -9.03 16.56
N GLU A 88 -1.67 -10.36 16.54
CA GLU A 88 -0.74 -11.24 17.24
C GLU A 88 0.69 -11.17 16.66
N LEU A 89 0.83 -11.17 15.33
CA LEU A 89 2.15 -11.14 14.68
C LEU A 89 2.85 -9.77 14.77
N GLY A 90 2.12 -8.71 15.14
CA GLY A 90 2.64 -7.36 15.33
C GLY A 90 3.18 -6.73 14.03
N ARG A 91 4.47 -6.95 13.74
CA ARG A 91 5.14 -6.32 12.60
C ARG A 91 4.65 -6.92 11.28
N ARG A 92 4.40 -6.06 10.29
CA ARG A 92 3.78 -6.46 9.00
C ARG A 92 4.66 -7.43 8.19
N ASP A 93 5.97 -7.35 8.31
CA ASP A 93 6.91 -8.23 7.62
C ASP A 93 6.89 -9.66 8.18
N THR A 94 6.66 -9.86 9.48
CA THR A 94 6.50 -11.19 10.09
C THR A 94 5.39 -11.97 9.39
N PHE A 95 4.21 -11.35 9.23
CA PHE A 95 3.09 -11.96 8.51
C PHE A 95 3.45 -12.39 7.08
N PHE A 96 4.16 -11.54 6.33
CA PHE A 96 4.53 -11.87 4.95
C PHE A 96 5.64 -12.91 4.87
N ASN A 97 6.57 -12.91 5.81
CA ASN A 97 7.61 -13.93 5.91
C ASN A 97 7.01 -15.30 6.26
N ASP A 98 6.02 -15.34 7.15
CA ASP A 98 5.31 -16.57 7.51
C ASP A 98 4.51 -17.10 6.31
N MET A 99 3.77 -16.23 5.62
CA MET A 99 3.09 -16.59 4.36
C MET A 99 4.06 -17.16 3.32
N GLN A 100 5.21 -16.52 3.13
CA GLN A 100 6.26 -17.00 2.24
C GLN A 100 6.83 -18.36 2.68
N ALA A 101 7.05 -18.56 3.98
CA ALA A 101 7.56 -19.82 4.51
C ALA A 101 6.54 -20.96 4.33
N LEU A 102 5.27 -20.73 4.67
CA LEU A 102 4.19 -21.71 4.50
C LEU A 102 4.06 -22.12 3.04
N THR A 103 3.98 -21.15 2.12
CA THR A 103 3.90 -21.43 0.66
C THR A 103 5.15 -22.05 0.06
N ARG A 104 6.31 -21.95 0.73
CA ARG A 104 7.57 -22.56 0.28
C ARG A 104 7.75 -23.99 0.77
N TYR A 105 7.31 -24.29 1.98
CA TYR A 105 7.56 -25.57 2.64
C TYR A 105 6.37 -26.51 2.62
N ILE A 106 5.16 -25.99 2.48
CA ILE A 106 3.93 -26.78 2.43
C ILE A 106 3.44 -26.80 0.98
N LEU A 107 3.21 -28.00 0.45
CA LEU A 107 2.49 -28.19 -0.79
C LEU A 107 1.00 -28.27 -0.45
N PHE A 108 0.24 -27.30 -0.94
CA PHE A 108 -1.22 -27.29 -0.82
C PHE A 108 -1.80 -27.99 -2.05
N GLU A 109 -2.76 -28.89 -1.86
CA GLU A 109 -3.36 -29.62 -2.99
C GLU A 109 -4.34 -28.73 -3.77
N SER A 110 -4.86 -27.67 -3.13
CA SER A 110 -5.71 -26.67 -3.75
C SER A 110 -5.57 -25.28 -3.10
N TRP A 111 -6.14 -24.26 -3.76
CA TRP A 111 -6.20 -22.89 -3.20
C TRP A 111 -7.12 -22.77 -1.99
N ASP A 112 -8.12 -23.65 -1.86
CA ASP A 112 -9.03 -23.64 -0.70
C ASP A 112 -8.35 -24.16 0.57
N GLU A 113 -7.23 -24.88 0.43
CA GLU A 113 -6.40 -25.35 1.53
C GLU A 113 -5.33 -24.34 1.97
N LEU A 114 -5.12 -23.27 1.20
CA LEU A 114 -4.18 -22.18 1.51
C LEU A 114 -4.85 -21.06 2.30
#